data_AF-A0A1B0CZX0-F1
#
_entry.id   AF-A0A1B0CZX0-F1
#
_cell.length_a   1.000
_cell.length_b   1.000
_cell.length_c   1.000
_cell.angle_alpha   90.00
_cell.angle_beta   90.00
_cell.angle_gamma   90.00
#
_symmetry.space_group_name_H-M   'P 1'
#
loop_
_entity.id
_entity.type
_entity.pdbx_description
1 polymer ?
#
loop_
_entity_poly.entity_id
_entity_poly.type
_entity_poly.pdbx_seq_one_letter_code
_entity_poly.pdbx_strand_id
1 'polypeptide(L)'
;YETYKATLKKIPATRLSRLTEALANYDPVLNEYFFDRHPGVFAQILNYYRTGKLHYPTDVCGPLFEEELEFWGLDSNQVEPCCWSTYSIHRDT
;
A
#
# COMPACT_ATOMS: atom_id res chain seq x y z
N TYR A 1 1.46 -3.44 -12.19
CA TYR A 1 0.96 -2.08 -11.92
C TYR A 1 2.01 -1.08 -12.36
N GLU A 2 1.62 0.10 -12.86
CA GLU A 2 2.54 1.16 -13.29
C GLU A 2 2.21 2.50 -12.61
N THR A 3 3.25 3.30 -12.33
CA THR A 3 3.12 4.64 -11.77
C THR A 3 4.39 5.45 -11.98
N TYR A 4 4.33 6.77 -11.80
CA TYR A 4 5.52 7.62 -11.79
C TYR A 4 6.37 7.39 -10.54
N LYS A 5 7.70 7.43 -10.71
CA LYS A 5 8.67 7.40 -9.58
C LYS A 5 8.36 8.49 -8.54
N ALA A 6 7.93 9.68 -8.98
CA ALA A 6 7.55 10.80 -8.10
C ALA A 6 6.35 10.47 -7.20
N THR A 7 5.39 9.67 -7.68
CA THR A 7 4.22 9.24 -6.88
C THR A 7 4.68 8.47 -5.66
N LEU A 8 5.63 7.55 -5.81
CA LEU A 8 6.13 6.71 -4.72
C LEU A 8 6.91 7.51 -3.66
N LYS A 9 7.36 8.72 -4.00
CA LYS A 9 8.08 9.62 -3.06
C LYS A 9 7.14 10.50 -2.22
N LYS A 10 5.83 10.55 -2.54
CA LYS A 10 4.85 11.40 -1.82
C LYS A 10 4.65 10.98 -0.36
N ILE A 11 4.79 9.69 -0.05
CA ILE A 11 4.72 9.17 1.32
C ILE A 11 6.10 8.62 1.68
N PRO A 12 6.92 9.38 2.42
CA PRO A 12 8.30 9.00 2.71
C PRO A 12 8.37 7.86 3.73
N ALA A 13 9.55 7.27 3.87
CA ALA A 13 9.86 6.22 4.84
C ALA A 13 9.07 4.90 4.70
N THR A 14 8.38 4.70 3.57
CA THR A 14 7.67 3.47 3.20
C THR A 14 8.52 2.56 2.32
N ARG A 15 8.11 1.30 2.14
CA ARG A 15 8.82 0.35 1.26
C ARG A 15 8.90 0.86 -0.18
N LEU A 16 7.79 1.37 -0.73
CA LEU A 16 7.74 1.88 -2.10
C LEU A 16 8.56 3.17 -2.28
N SER A 17 8.63 4.03 -1.26
CA SER A 17 9.49 5.22 -1.32
C SER A 17 10.98 4.89 -1.35
N ARG A 18 11.36 3.68 -0.91
CA ARG A 18 12.75 3.20 -0.81
C ARG A 18 13.17 2.26 -1.94
N LEU A 19 12.38 2.11 -3.01
CA LEU A 19 12.78 1.31 -4.16
C LEU A 19 14.10 1.82 -4.76
N THR A 20 15.02 0.89 -4.98
CA THR A 20 16.30 1.09 -5.69
C THR A 20 16.58 -0.13 -6.55
N GLU A 21 17.43 0.00 -7.57
CA GLU A 21 17.81 -1.10 -8.47
C GLU A 21 18.74 -2.12 -7.78
N ALA A 22 19.23 -1.82 -6.57
CA ALA A 22 20.03 -2.74 -5.76
C ALA A 22 19.19 -3.76 -4.98
N LEU A 23 17.86 -3.64 -5.00
CA LEU A 23 16.98 -4.58 -4.32
C LEU A 23 16.92 -5.92 -5.07
N ALA A 24 16.92 -7.02 -4.32
CA ALA A 24 16.91 -8.38 -4.87
C ALA A 24 15.66 -8.71 -5.70
N ASN A 25 14.59 -7.92 -5.54
CA ASN A 25 13.33 -8.08 -6.25
C ASN A 25 13.18 -7.14 -7.47
N TYR A 26 14.25 -6.45 -7.87
CA TYR A 26 14.31 -5.70 -9.12
C TYR A 26 14.83 -6.61 -10.25
N ASP A 27 14.11 -6.68 -11.36
CA ASP A 27 14.54 -7.34 -12.58
C ASP A 27 15.08 -6.28 -13.58
N PRO A 28 16.39 -6.29 -13.90
CA PRO A 28 16.97 -5.32 -14.83
C PRO A 28 16.64 -5.60 -16.30
N VAL A 29 16.21 -6.81 -16.65
CA VAL A 29 15.82 -7.17 -18.02
C VAL A 29 14.46 -6.61 -18.34
N LEU A 30 13.50 -6.79 -17.43
CA LEU A 30 12.14 -6.27 -17.55
C LEU A 30 12.00 -4.83 -17.03
N ASN A 31 13.00 -4.33 -16.29
CA ASN A 31 13.00 -3.04 -15.62
C ASN A 31 11.79 -2.87 -14.69
N GLU A 32 11.52 -3.88 -13.87
CA GLU A 32 10.36 -3.93 -12.99
C GLU A 32 10.71 -4.44 -11.59
N TYR A 33 9.78 -4.26 -10.65
CA TYR A 33 9.89 -4.78 -9.30
C TYR A 33 8.83 -5.85 -9.07
N PHE A 34 9.26 -7.02 -8.62
CA PHE A 34 8.36 -8.10 -8.25
C PHE A 34 8.04 -8.08 -6.75
N PHE A 35 6.78 -8.31 -6.42
CA PHE A 35 6.32 -8.45 -5.05
C PHE A 35 5.25 -9.55 -5.00
N ASP A 36 5.52 -10.62 -4.26
CA ASP A 36 4.57 -11.73 -4.05
C ASP A 36 3.54 -11.37 -2.97
N ARG A 37 2.68 -10.39 -3.29
CA ARG A 37 1.66 -9.81 -2.39
C ARG A 37 0.30 -9.78 -3.07
N HIS A 38 -0.75 -9.48 -2.32
CA HIS A 38 -2.12 -9.50 -2.84
C HIS A 38 -2.33 -8.45 -3.95
N PRO A 39 -2.55 -8.85 -5.22
CA PRO A 39 -2.57 -7.90 -6.33
C PRO A 39 -3.74 -6.93 -6.24
N GLY A 40 -4.94 -7.39 -5.89
CA GLY A 40 -6.13 -6.52 -5.78
C GLY A 40 -5.98 -5.38 -4.76
N VAL A 41 -5.53 -5.70 -3.54
CA VAL A 41 -5.25 -4.73 -2.48
C VAL A 41 -4.21 -3.70 -2.88
N PHE A 42 -3.20 -4.08 -3.67
CA PHE A 42 -2.15 -3.15 -4.09
C PHE A 42 -2.69 -1.93 -4.84
N ALA A 43 -3.84 -2.02 -5.50
CA ALA A 43 -4.50 -0.87 -6.10
C ALA A 43 -4.82 0.22 -5.06
N GLN A 44 -5.31 -0.16 -3.87
CA GLN A 44 -5.61 0.79 -2.78
C GLN A 44 -4.35 1.36 -2.15
N ILE A 45 -3.33 0.52 -1.95
CA ILE A 45 -2.01 0.94 -1.48
C ILE A 45 -1.45 2.01 -2.41
N LEU A 46 -1.43 1.77 -3.73
CA LEU A 46 -0.93 2.73 -4.71
C LEU A 46 -1.80 3.99 -4.80
N ASN A 47 -3.11 3.85 -4.62
CA ASN A 47 -4.03 4.99 -4.60
C ASN A 47 -3.74 5.94 -3.44
N TYR A 48 -3.32 5.43 -2.28
CA TYR A 48 -2.91 6.28 -1.15
C TYR A 48 -1.75 7.21 -1.53
N TYR A 49 -0.73 6.73 -2.24
CA TYR A 49 0.34 7.60 -2.74
C TYR A 49 -0.15 8.63 -3.75
N ARG A 50 -1.19 8.31 -4.54
CA ARG A 50 -1.72 9.22 -5.55
C ARG A 50 -2.50 10.38 -4.92
N THR A 51 -3.38 10.06 -3.99
CA THR A 51 -4.36 10.98 -3.39
C THR A 51 -3.90 11.61 -2.07
N GLY A 52 -2.98 10.96 -1.36
CA GLY A 52 -2.64 11.30 0.02
C GLY A 52 -3.70 10.89 1.05
N LYS A 53 -4.69 10.08 0.64
CA LYS A 53 -5.83 9.64 1.47
C LYS A 53 -5.90 8.12 1.57
N LEU A 54 -5.92 7.60 2.79
CA LEU A 54 -6.02 6.15 3.03
C LEU A 54 -7.47 5.73 3.16
N HIS A 55 -7.93 4.89 2.23
CA HIS A 55 -9.26 4.31 2.22
C HIS A 55 -9.18 2.79 2.39
N TYR A 56 -10.13 2.22 3.12
CA TYR A 56 -10.24 0.77 3.28
C TYR A 56 -11.04 0.17 2.13
N PRO A 57 -10.58 -0.95 1.54
CA PRO A 57 -11.37 -1.72 0.59
C PRO A 57 -12.63 -2.28 1.24
N THR A 58 -13.66 -2.49 0.44
CA THR A 58 -14.93 -3.12 0.86
C THR A 58 -15.08 -4.55 0.36
N ASP A 59 -14.18 -5.00 -0.50
CA ASP A 59 -14.15 -6.31 -1.15
C ASP A 59 -13.19 -7.31 -0.48
N VAL A 60 -12.44 -6.88 0.54
CA VAL A 60 -11.61 -7.74 1.40
C VAL A 60 -11.80 -7.37 2.87
N CYS A 61 -11.47 -8.27 3.79
CA CYS A 61 -11.58 -7.99 5.23
C CYS A 61 -10.46 -7.05 5.71
N GLY A 62 -10.74 -6.29 6.78
CA GLY A 62 -9.78 -5.36 7.38
C GLY A 62 -8.45 -5.99 7.79
N PRO A 63 -8.41 -7.15 8.47
CA PRO A 63 -7.14 -7.77 8.87
C PRO A 63 -6.21 -8.07 7.68
N LEU A 64 -6.76 -8.55 6.56
CA LEU A 64 -5.98 -8.77 5.33
C LEU A 64 -5.41 -7.45 4.79
N PHE A 65 -6.20 -6.37 4.81
CA PHE A 65 -5.72 -5.06 4.39
C PHE A 65 -4.65 -4.50 5.33
N GLU A 66 -4.78 -4.71 6.64
CA GLU A 66 -3.80 -4.28 7.64
C GLU A 66 -2.46 -5.01 7.49
N GLU A 67 -2.47 -6.32 7.22
CA GLU A 67 -1.25 -7.07 6.89
C GLU A 67 -0.52 -6.50 5.65
N GLU A 68 -1.28 -6.05 4.65
CA GLU A 68 -0.73 -5.37 3.48
C GLU A 68 -0.18 -3.99 3.84
N LEU A 69 -0.90 -3.19 4.64
CA LEU A 69 -0.40 -1.89 5.10
C LEU A 69 0.91 -2.03 5.87
N GLU A 70 1.00 -3.00 6.77
CA GLU A 70 2.22 -3.31 7.51
C GLU A 70 3.36 -3.69 6.57
N PHE A 71 3.11 -4.59 5.60
CA PHE A 71 4.11 -4.97 4.61
C PHE A 71 4.65 -3.75 3.85
N TRP A 72 3.78 -2.84 3.41
CA TRP A 72 4.15 -1.64 2.65
C TRP A 72 4.73 -0.51 3.53
N GLY A 73 4.65 -0.65 4.86
CA GLY A 73 5.13 0.32 5.84
C GLY A 73 4.23 1.55 5.93
N LEU A 74 2.91 1.36 5.88
CA LEU A 74 1.90 2.41 5.95
C LEU A 74 1.15 2.33 7.29
N ASP A 75 0.93 3.49 7.91
CA ASP A 75 0.21 3.60 9.19
C ASP A 75 -1.31 3.53 8.97
N SER A 76 -1.95 2.49 9.50
CA SER A 76 -3.40 2.28 9.42
C SER A 76 -4.20 3.38 10.13
N ASN A 77 -3.61 4.12 11.07
CA ASN A 77 -4.27 5.21 11.78
C ASN A 77 -4.50 6.44 10.89
N GLN A 78 -3.92 6.49 9.68
CA GLN A 78 -4.15 7.56 8.71
C GLN A 78 -5.46 7.38 7.90
N VAL A 79 -6.30 6.41 8.29
CA VAL A 79 -7.56 6.11 7.60
C VAL A 79 -8.52 7.31 7.60
N GLU A 80 -9.06 7.61 6.43
CA GLU A 80 -10.02 8.70 6.26
C GLU A 80 -11.32 8.42 7.02
N PRO A 81 -12.01 9.48 7.52
CA PRO A 81 -13.24 9.33 8.29
C PRO A 81 -14.35 8.51 7.62
N CYS A 82 -14.44 8.53 6.29
CA CYS A 82 -15.42 7.76 5.56
C CYS A 82 -15.23 6.23 5.67
N CYS A 83 -14.08 5.78 6.15
CA CYS A 83 -13.73 4.36 6.30
C CYS A 83 -13.65 3.90 7.77
N TRP A 84 -13.94 4.77 8.74
CA TRP A 84 -13.82 4.43 10.17
C TRP A 84 -14.73 3.28 10.60
N SER A 85 -15.95 3.17 10.08
CA SER A 85 -16.85 2.06 10.44
C SER A 85 -16.23 0.71 10.10
N THR A 86 -15.71 0.57 8.88
CA THR A 86 -14.99 -0.64 8.44
C THR A 86 -13.76 -0.89 9.32
N TYR A 87 -12.97 0.15 9.59
CA TYR A 87 -11.76 0.04 10.41
C TYR A 87 -12.04 -0.38 11.87
N SER A 88 -12.99 0.26 12.53
CA SER A 88 -13.32 -0.01 13.94
C SER A 88 -13.89 -1.41 14.17
N ILE A 89 -14.72 -1.92 13.24
CA ILE A 89 -15.27 -3.28 13.32
C ILE A 89 -14.16 -4.34 13.47
N HIS A 90 -13.00 -4.08 12.88
CA HIS A 90 -11.90 -5.05 12.83
C HIS A 90 -10.90 -4.92 13.97
N ARG A 91 -10.85 -3.78 14.68
CA ARG A 91 -9.93 -3.59 15.82
C ARG A 91 -10.48 -4.09 17.16
N ASP A 92 -11.80 -4.24 17.27
CA ASP A 92 -12.49 -4.67 18.50
C ASP A 92 -12.79 -6.19 18.55
N THR A 93 -12.24 -6.97 17.62
CA THR A 93 -12.30 -8.45 17.57
C THR A 93 -10.92 -9.06 17.75
#